data_AF-A0A0F8Y4M3-F1
#
_entry.id   AF-A0A0F8Y4M3-F1
#
_cell.length_a   1.000
_cell.length_b   1.000
_cell.length_c   1.000
_cell.angle_alpha   90.00
_cell.angle_beta   90.00
_cell.angle_gamma   90.00
#
_symmetry.space_group_name_H-M   'P 1'
#
loop_
_entity.id
_entity.type
_entity.pdbx_description
1 polymer ?
#
loop_
_entity_poly.entity_id
_entity_poly.type
_entity_poly.pdbx_seq_one_letter_code
_entity_poly.pdbx_strand_id
1 'polypeptide(L)'
;LYIATDNLVSQQFYPGADKIIGRTPEVSVKISNSGQIIRKFKDLFNQNLNLFVEGKYLEFLNLFKIIKGIDENKINEIYQDLELKFQNLHDTDNINVVVMYAIVLNSLISSIRDLNFGDALIEIKRRVNSKTLMNDYQVQQELDKLFMVNNENVSILYNISYLDTLAESFNYRKVAHICKIQKSKFINRIVSLIVKSNN
;
A
#
# COMPACT_ATOMS: atom_id res chain seq x y z
N LEU A 1 19.02 -10.05 1.92
CA LEU A 1 18.25 -8.84 1.57
C LEU A 1 17.24 -9.09 0.45
N TYR A 2 17.64 -9.63 -0.71
CA TYR A 2 16.72 -10.05 -1.79
C TYR A 2 15.53 -10.91 -1.31
N ILE A 3 15.76 -11.91 -0.46
CA ILE A 3 14.70 -12.75 0.13
C ILE A 3 13.72 -11.90 0.98
N ALA A 4 14.22 -10.91 1.71
CA ALA A 4 13.37 -10.02 2.50
C ALA A 4 12.51 -9.14 1.58
N THR A 5 13.07 -8.62 0.47
CA THR A 5 12.30 -7.91 -0.57
C THR A 5 11.19 -8.79 -1.13
N ASP A 6 11.53 -10.00 -1.55
CA ASP A 6 10.58 -10.93 -2.14
C ASP A 6 9.47 -11.29 -1.15
N ASN A 7 9.81 -11.57 0.11
CA ASN A 7 8.83 -11.89 1.13
C ASN A 7 7.91 -10.69 1.43
N LEU A 8 8.46 -9.52 1.71
CA LEU A 8 7.66 -8.36 2.14
C LEU A 8 6.79 -7.80 1.02
N VAL A 9 7.29 -7.76 -0.22
CA VAL A 9 6.49 -7.30 -1.37
C VAL A 9 5.46 -8.36 -1.77
N SER A 10 5.83 -9.65 -1.77
CA SER A 10 4.88 -10.72 -2.13
C SER A 10 3.80 -10.91 -1.07
N GLN A 11 4.04 -10.58 0.20
CA GLN A 11 3.00 -10.51 1.22
C GLN A 11 1.90 -9.49 0.87
N GLN A 12 2.21 -8.45 0.09
CA GLN A 12 1.22 -7.44 -0.30
C GLN A 12 0.39 -7.86 -1.52
N PHE A 13 0.97 -8.61 -2.46
CA PHE A 13 0.37 -8.87 -3.77
C PHE A 13 0.20 -10.36 -4.12
N TYR A 14 0.60 -11.27 -3.24
CA TYR A 14 0.74 -12.72 -3.46
C TYR A 14 1.77 -13.08 -4.54
N PRO A 15 2.55 -14.17 -4.38
CA PRO A 15 3.58 -14.53 -5.36
C PRO A 15 3.02 -14.89 -6.74
N GLY A 16 3.58 -14.28 -7.80
CA GLY A 16 3.74 -14.94 -9.10
C GLY A 16 2.54 -15.02 -10.04
N ALA A 17 1.44 -14.31 -9.80
CA ALA A 17 0.30 -14.31 -10.71
C ALA A 17 -0.19 -12.89 -11.04
N ASP A 18 -0.78 -12.73 -12.24
CA ASP A 18 -1.56 -11.55 -12.64
C ASP A 18 -2.89 -11.49 -11.85
N LYS A 19 -2.80 -11.62 -10.52
CA LYS A 19 -3.91 -11.82 -9.60
C LYS A 19 -3.63 -11.02 -8.34
N ILE A 20 -4.57 -10.17 -7.99
CA ILE A 20 -4.57 -9.39 -6.74
C ILE A 20 -5.54 -10.05 -5.79
N ILE A 21 -5.10 -10.30 -4.57
CA ILE A 21 -5.84 -11.02 -3.54
C ILE A 21 -6.08 -10.05 -2.39
N GLY A 22 -7.17 -10.22 -1.64
CA GLY A 22 -7.34 -9.56 -0.35
C GLY A 22 -6.39 -10.15 0.73
N ARG A 23 -6.67 -9.84 2.00
CA ARG A 23 -6.00 -10.41 3.18
C ARG A 23 -6.24 -11.93 3.25
N THR A 24 -7.40 -12.38 2.75
CA THR A 24 -7.71 -13.80 2.55
C THR A 24 -7.78 -14.14 1.05
N PRO A 25 -7.44 -15.39 0.65
CA PRO A 25 -7.54 -15.86 -0.74
C PRO A 25 -8.95 -15.88 -1.33
N GLU A 26 -9.97 -15.73 -0.48
CA GLU A 26 -11.39 -15.86 -0.82
C GLU A 26 -11.83 -14.83 -1.85
N VAL A 27 -11.28 -13.62 -1.78
CA VAL A 27 -11.53 -12.58 -2.77
C VAL A 27 -10.26 -12.29 -3.55
N SER A 28 -10.38 -12.45 -4.86
CA SER A 28 -9.29 -12.19 -5.78
C SER A 28 -9.77 -11.67 -7.12
N VAL A 29 -8.93 -10.86 -7.75
CA VAL A 29 -9.19 -10.23 -9.05
C VAL A 29 -7.99 -10.48 -9.95
N LYS A 30 -8.24 -11.05 -11.13
CA LYS A 30 -7.22 -11.18 -12.16
C LYS A 30 -7.02 -9.83 -12.84
N ILE A 31 -5.79 -9.32 -12.83
CA ILE A 31 -5.39 -8.08 -13.51
C ILE A 31 -4.13 -8.39 -14.32
N SER A 32 -4.29 -8.55 -15.64
CA SER A 32 -3.19 -8.87 -16.54
C SER A 32 -2.06 -7.83 -16.46
N ASN A 33 -0.81 -8.30 -16.49
CA ASN A 33 0.43 -7.54 -16.29
C ASN A 33 0.67 -6.99 -14.87
N SER A 34 -0.17 -7.30 -13.87
CA SER A 34 0.12 -6.88 -12.48
C SER A 34 1.42 -7.51 -11.98
N GLY A 35 1.75 -8.74 -12.40
CA GLY A 35 3.01 -9.40 -12.02
C GLY A 35 4.26 -8.66 -12.51
N GLN A 36 4.19 -8.02 -13.69
CA GLN A 36 5.30 -7.23 -14.24
C GLN A 36 5.50 -5.93 -13.45
N ILE A 37 4.41 -5.27 -13.06
CA ILE A 37 4.44 -4.06 -12.24
C ILE A 37 5.06 -4.36 -10.87
N ILE A 38 4.64 -5.46 -10.23
CA ILE A 38 5.18 -5.90 -8.94
C ILE A 38 6.67 -6.23 -9.07
N ARG A 39 7.08 -6.93 -10.14
CA ARG A 39 8.50 -7.20 -10.41
C ARG A 39 9.30 -5.90 -10.52
N LYS A 40 8.83 -4.93 -11.33
CA LYS A 40 9.49 -3.63 -11.49
C LYS A 40 9.61 -2.87 -10.17
N PHE A 41 8.60 -2.96 -9.31
CA PHE A 41 8.66 -2.40 -7.95
C PHE A 41 9.72 -3.09 -7.10
N LYS A 42 9.82 -4.43 -7.11
CA LYS A 42 10.88 -5.17 -6.41
C LYS A 42 12.28 -4.82 -6.92
N ASP A 43 12.41 -4.62 -8.23
CA ASP A 43 13.68 -4.27 -8.85
C ASP A 43 14.21 -2.92 -8.35
N LEU A 44 13.35 -1.95 -8.00
CA LEU A 44 13.78 -0.70 -7.35
C LEU A 44 14.53 -0.94 -6.03
N PHE A 45 14.09 -1.89 -5.22
CA PHE A 45 14.81 -2.25 -3.99
C PHE A 45 16.10 -3.00 -4.31
N ASN A 46 15.98 -4.03 -5.14
CA ASN A 46 17.03 -5.01 -5.39
C ASN A 46 18.24 -4.41 -6.12
N GLN A 47 18.00 -3.57 -7.13
CA GLN A 47 19.07 -2.93 -7.91
C GLN A 47 19.85 -1.87 -7.12
N ASN A 48 19.29 -1.39 -6.01
CA ASN A 48 19.82 -0.28 -5.24
C ASN A 48 20.24 -0.70 -3.82
N LEU A 49 20.35 -2.00 -3.56
CA LEU A 49 20.76 -2.55 -2.26
C LEU A 49 22.09 -2.00 -1.75
N ASN A 50 23.02 -1.67 -2.65
CA ASN A 50 24.32 -1.12 -2.26
C ASN A 50 24.18 0.19 -1.49
N LEU A 51 23.26 1.08 -1.90
CA LEU A 51 23.00 2.33 -1.17
C LEU A 51 22.53 2.05 0.26
N PHE A 52 21.69 1.04 0.45
CA PHE A 52 21.26 0.62 1.78
C PHE A 52 22.43 0.06 2.60
N VAL A 53 23.23 -0.84 2.02
CA VAL A 53 24.37 -1.47 2.73
C VAL A 53 25.45 -0.45 3.11
N GLU A 54 25.64 0.59 2.30
CA GLU A 54 26.54 1.71 2.56
C GLU A 54 25.97 2.72 3.57
N GLY A 55 24.76 2.51 4.10
CA GLY A 55 24.11 3.43 5.04
C GLY A 55 23.56 4.71 4.41
N LYS A 56 23.54 4.81 3.07
CA LYS A 56 23.00 5.95 2.32
C LYS A 56 21.48 5.87 2.21
N TYR A 57 20.79 5.82 3.35
CA TYR A 57 19.36 5.55 3.39
C TYR A 57 18.52 6.64 2.72
N LEU A 58 18.87 7.92 2.86
CA LEU A 58 18.14 9.00 2.19
C LEU A 58 18.26 8.91 0.66
N GLU A 59 19.45 8.62 0.14
CA GLU A 59 19.67 8.38 -1.30
C GLU A 59 18.87 7.16 -1.78
N PHE A 60 18.89 6.08 -1.00
CA PHE A 60 18.09 4.88 -1.28
C PHE A 60 16.58 5.19 -1.35
N LEU A 61 16.06 5.95 -0.38
CA LEU A 61 14.65 6.34 -0.31
C LEU A 61 14.26 7.27 -1.47
N ASN A 62 15.14 8.19 -1.87
CA ASN A 62 14.90 9.12 -2.97
C ASN A 62 14.60 8.43 -4.31
N LEU A 63 15.08 7.20 -4.52
CA LEU A 63 14.76 6.42 -5.72
C LEU A 63 13.26 6.14 -5.88
N PHE A 64 12.50 6.18 -4.78
CA PHE A 64 11.07 5.91 -4.76
C PHE A 64 10.21 7.14 -5.04
N LYS A 65 10.83 8.32 -5.30
CA LYS A 65 10.12 9.51 -5.81
C LYS A 65 9.46 9.28 -7.17
N ILE A 66 9.83 8.20 -7.89
CA ILE A 66 9.11 7.76 -9.09
C ILE A 66 7.67 7.29 -8.79
N ILE A 67 7.41 6.86 -7.55
CA ILE A 67 6.08 6.42 -7.13
C ILE A 67 5.21 7.66 -6.88
N LYS A 68 4.08 7.73 -7.59
CA LYS A 68 3.12 8.84 -7.47
C LYS A 68 2.72 9.04 -6.01
N GLY A 69 2.79 10.29 -5.56
CA GLY A 69 2.47 10.69 -4.19
C GLY A 69 3.64 10.60 -3.20
N ILE A 70 4.77 10.00 -3.59
CA ILE A 70 6.01 10.04 -2.81
C ILE A 70 6.84 11.23 -3.28
N ASP A 71 6.68 12.36 -2.60
CA ASP A 71 7.46 13.57 -2.82
C ASP A 71 8.61 13.69 -1.81
N GLU A 72 9.38 14.78 -1.90
CA GLU A 72 10.49 15.05 -1.01
C GLU A 72 10.09 15.13 0.46
N ASN A 73 8.93 15.72 0.75
CA ASN A 73 8.43 15.80 2.12
C ASN A 73 8.15 14.41 2.67
N LYS A 74 7.48 13.55 1.90
CA LYS A 74 7.19 12.18 2.31
C LYS A 74 8.47 11.35 2.51
N ILE A 75 9.47 11.54 1.65
CA ILE A 75 10.78 10.89 1.81
C ILE A 75 11.44 11.34 3.11
N ASN A 76 11.43 12.63 3.41
CA ASN A 76 12.02 13.16 4.63
C ASN A 76 11.29 12.67 5.89
N GLU A 77 9.95 12.61 5.87
CA GLU A 77 9.17 12.02 6.95
C GLU A 77 9.56 10.56 7.22
N ILE A 78 9.66 9.73 6.16
CA ILE A 78 10.07 8.33 6.27
C ILE A 78 11.49 8.23 6.83
N TYR A 79 12.40 9.07 6.33
CA TYR A 79 13.79 9.07 6.75
C TYR A 79 13.93 9.43 8.24
N GLN A 80 13.25 10.46 8.72
CA GLN A 80 13.25 10.87 10.14
C GLN A 80 12.68 9.79 11.05
N ASP A 81 11.57 9.15 10.66
CA ASP A 81 10.99 8.03 11.39
C ASP A 81 11.97 6.84 11.46
N LEU A 82 12.71 6.57 10.39
CA LEU A 82 13.75 5.54 10.38
C LEU A 82 14.93 5.91 11.28
N GLU A 83 15.40 7.16 11.29
CA GLU A 83 16.46 7.60 12.20
C GLU A 83 16.07 7.38 13.67
N LEU A 84 14.84 7.73 14.06
CA LEU A 84 14.33 7.49 15.41
C LEU A 84 14.27 5.99 15.74
N LYS A 85 13.76 5.17 14.80
CA LYS A 85 13.71 3.71 14.96
C LYS A 85 15.11 3.12 15.12
N PHE A 86 16.08 3.60 14.35
CA PHE A 86 17.46 3.13 14.41
C PHE A 86 18.14 3.57 15.71
N GLN A 87 17.92 4.79 16.20
CA GLN A 87 18.44 5.25 17.49
C GLN A 87 17.99 4.34 18.64
N ASN A 88 16.69 4.04 18.73
CA ASN A 88 16.14 3.13 19.76
C ASN A 88 16.68 1.70 19.65
N LEU A 89 17.17 1.35 18.47
CA LEU A 89 17.68 0.03 18.14
C LEU A 89 19.19 -0.05 18.43
N HIS A 90 19.97 1.02 18.23
CA HIS A 90 21.40 1.04 18.49
C HIS A 90 21.78 0.73 19.95
N ASP A 91 20.85 0.86 20.90
CA ASP A 91 21.01 0.42 22.30
C ASP A 91 20.95 -1.11 22.48
N THR A 92 20.69 -1.87 21.41
CA THR A 92 20.76 -3.34 21.38
C THR A 92 21.97 -3.80 20.56
N ASP A 93 22.93 -4.46 21.21
CA ASP A 93 24.11 -5.01 20.55
C ASP A 93 23.72 -5.98 19.41
N ASN A 94 24.40 -5.87 18.27
CA ASN A 94 24.31 -6.75 17.10
C ASN A 94 22.96 -6.85 16.38
N ILE A 95 22.36 -5.72 16.01
CA ILE A 95 21.19 -5.76 15.11
C ILE A 95 21.58 -6.28 13.73
N ASN A 96 20.87 -7.33 13.33
CA ASN A 96 21.04 -7.95 12.03
C ASN A 96 20.65 -6.99 10.89
N VAL A 97 21.52 -6.83 9.90
CA VAL A 97 21.29 -6.01 8.68
C VAL A 97 19.97 -6.35 7.97
N VAL A 98 19.51 -7.60 8.05
CA VAL A 98 18.22 -8.03 7.50
C VAL A 98 17.04 -7.39 8.24
N VAL A 99 17.14 -7.23 9.57
CA VAL A 99 16.12 -6.58 10.40
C VAL A 99 16.04 -5.09 10.04
N MET A 100 17.19 -4.41 9.97
CA MET A 100 17.25 -3.00 9.55
C MET A 100 16.63 -2.81 8.16
N TYR A 101 16.97 -3.70 7.23
CA TYR A 101 16.43 -3.67 5.88
C TYR A 101 14.92 -3.89 5.86
N ALA A 102 14.42 -4.86 6.63
CA ALA A 102 12.99 -5.11 6.75
C ALA A 102 12.23 -3.90 7.31
N ILE A 103 12.84 -3.16 8.25
CA ILE A 103 12.26 -1.92 8.79
C ILE A 103 12.17 -0.84 7.70
N VAL A 104 13.24 -0.60 6.93
CA VAL A 104 13.23 0.35 5.82
C VAL A 104 12.16 -0.02 4.78
N LEU A 105 12.12 -1.30 4.39
CA LEU A 105 11.14 -1.79 3.42
C LEU A 105 9.71 -1.58 3.92
N ASN A 106 9.44 -1.96 5.17
CA ASN A 106 8.11 -1.83 5.75
C ASN A 106 7.68 -0.38 5.90
N SER A 107 8.56 0.53 6.34
CA SER A 107 8.23 1.95 6.44
C SER A 107 7.83 2.48 5.05
N LEU A 108 8.64 2.22 4.03
CA LEU A 108 8.36 2.70 2.67
C LEU A 108 7.09 2.09 2.06
N ILE A 109 6.93 0.77 2.14
CA ILE A 109 5.76 0.07 1.62
C ILE A 109 4.49 0.56 2.31
N SER A 110 4.53 0.74 3.64
CA SER A 110 3.36 1.22 4.40
C SER A 110 3.00 2.65 4.02
N SER A 111 3.99 3.55 3.96
CA SER A 111 3.74 4.94 3.55
C SER A 111 3.15 5.06 2.15
N ILE A 112 3.65 4.28 1.19
CA ILE A 112 3.07 4.23 -0.16
C ILE A 112 1.63 3.73 -0.06
N ARG A 113 1.37 2.64 0.66
CA ARG A 113 0.05 2.04 0.72
C ARG A 113 -0.99 2.97 1.38
N ASP A 114 -0.64 3.60 2.48
CA ASP A 114 -1.56 4.43 3.27
C ASP A 114 -1.95 5.71 2.51
N LEU A 115 -0.99 6.34 1.84
CA LEU A 115 -1.25 7.52 1.00
C LEU A 115 -2.27 7.20 -0.09
N ASN A 116 -2.12 6.05 -0.74
CA ASN A 116 -2.95 5.67 -1.89
C ASN A 116 -4.32 5.12 -1.50
N PHE A 117 -4.44 4.57 -0.30
CA PHE A 117 -5.73 4.11 0.20
C PHE A 117 -6.59 5.26 0.75
N GLY A 118 -5.95 6.34 1.24
CA GLY A 118 -6.65 7.56 1.70
C GLY A 118 -7.63 8.13 0.69
N ASP A 119 -7.24 8.21 -0.59
CA ASP A 119 -8.11 8.67 -1.67
C ASP A 119 -9.39 7.81 -1.82
N ALA A 120 -9.27 6.50 -1.63
CA ALA A 120 -10.40 5.60 -1.70
C ALA A 120 -11.36 5.80 -0.51
N LEU A 121 -10.84 6.11 0.68
CA LEU A 121 -11.65 6.42 1.86
C LEU A 121 -12.40 7.73 1.71
N ILE A 122 -11.76 8.77 1.17
CA ILE A 122 -12.41 10.05 0.85
C ILE A 122 -13.58 9.82 -0.10
N GLU A 123 -13.37 9.02 -1.15
CA GLU A 123 -14.41 8.70 -2.12
C GLU A 123 -15.56 7.87 -1.52
N ILE A 124 -15.28 6.94 -0.61
CA ILE A 124 -16.31 6.21 0.13
C ILE A 124 -17.16 7.18 0.97
N LYS A 125 -16.53 8.03 1.78
CA LYS A 125 -17.22 9.02 2.62
C LYS A 125 -18.13 9.91 1.77
N ARG A 126 -17.60 10.44 0.68
CA ARG A 126 -18.37 11.26 -0.28
C ARG A 126 -19.61 10.54 -0.82
N ARG A 127 -19.49 9.26 -1.22
CA ARG A 127 -20.60 8.46 -1.77
C ARG A 127 -21.61 7.99 -0.72
N VAL A 128 -21.21 7.83 0.54
CA VAL A 128 -22.13 7.51 1.64
C VAL A 128 -22.94 8.76 2.01
N ASN A 129 -22.27 9.90 2.17
CA ASN A 129 -22.91 11.18 2.50
C ASN A 129 -23.86 11.65 1.39
N SER A 130 -23.64 11.26 0.13
CA SER A 130 -24.60 11.56 -0.95
C SER A 130 -25.87 10.70 -0.93
N LYS A 131 -25.95 9.70 -0.03
CA LYS A 131 -27.06 8.74 0.05
C LYS A 131 -27.72 8.67 1.43
N THR A 132 -27.09 9.25 2.44
CA THR A 132 -27.49 9.17 3.85
C THR A 132 -27.24 10.51 4.53
N LEU A 133 -27.81 10.71 5.72
CA LEU A 133 -27.56 11.88 6.56
C LEU A 133 -26.40 11.66 7.56
N MET A 134 -25.59 10.62 7.34
CA MET A 134 -24.44 10.35 8.19
C MET A 134 -23.39 11.46 8.05
N ASN A 135 -22.75 11.82 9.16
CA ASN A 135 -21.56 12.66 9.13
C ASN A 135 -20.28 11.81 8.96
N ASP A 136 -19.17 12.46 8.62
CA ASP A 136 -17.89 11.78 8.37
C ASP A 136 -17.40 10.91 9.52
N TYR A 137 -17.73 11.28 10.77
CA TYR A 137 -17.38 10.50 11.95
C TYR A 137 -18.16 9.19 12.02
N GLN A 138 -19.48 9.24 11.77
CA GLN A 138 -20.32 8.03 11.72
C GLN A 138 -19.90 7.11 10.58
N VAL A 139 -19.56 7.66 9.41
CA VAL A 139 -19.05 6.84 8.29
C VAL A 139 -17.71 6.21 8.65
N GLN A 140 -16.83 6.94 9.36
CA GLN A 140 -15.56 6.40 9.83
C GLN A 140 -15.79 5.25 10.82
N GLN A 141 -16.72 5.37 11.77
CA GLN A 141 -17.03 4.28 12.71
C GLN A 141 -17.49 3.00 11.98
N GLU A 142 -18.32 3.13 10.94
CA GLU A 142 -18.73 1.97 10.14
C GLU A 142 -17.56 1.37 9.33
N LEU A 143 -16.68 2.22 8.78
CA LEU A 143 -15.44 1.76 8.15
C LEU A 143 -14.53 1.02 9.14
N ASP A 144 -14.40 1.53 10.36
CA ASP A 144 -13.61 0.91 11.44
C ASP A 144 -14.15 -0.47 11.81
N LYS A 145 -15.47 -0.63 11.89
CA LYS A 145 -16.10 -1.95 12.05
C LYS A 145 -15.71 -2.90 10.92
N LEU A 146 -15.74 -2.43 9.67
CA LEU A 146 -15.33 -3.24 8.51
C LEU A 146 -13.84 -3.60 8.54
N PHE A 147 -12.97 -2.71 9.03
CA PHE A 147 -11.54 -2.98 9.22
C PHE A 147 -11.33 -4.04 10.31
N MET A 148 -12.02 -3.94 11.45
CA MET A 148 -11.90 -4.86 12.58
C MET A 148 -12.25 -6.31 12.19
N VAL A 149 -13.27 -6.49 11.34
CA VAL A 149 -13.68 -7.82 10.86
C VAL A 149 -12.93 -8.28 9.60
N ASN A 150 -11.88 -7.58 9.19
CA ASN A 150 -11.12 -7.87 7.97
C ASN A 150 -12.01 -7.99 6.71
N ASN A 151 -12.97 -7.08 6.53
CA ASN A 151 -13.92 -7.17 5.44
C ASN A 151 -13.22 -7.33 4.08
N GLU A 152 -13.65 -8.34 3.32
CA GLU A 152 -13.03 -8.72 2.05
C GLU A 152 -12.98 -7.58 1.02
N ASN A 153 -14.02 -6.73 0.96
CA ASN A 153 -14.12 -5.66 -0.02
C ASN A 153 -13.15 -4.53 0.31
N VAL A 154 -13.04 -4.20 1.59
CA VAL A 154 -12.06 -3.25 2.11
C VAL A 154 -10.65 -3.75 1.83
N SER A 155 -10.40 -5.01 2.14
CA SER A 155 -9.08 -5.60 1.98
C SER A 155 -8.62 -5.65 0.53
N ILE A 156 -9.47 -6.04 -0.41
CA ILE A 156 -9.06 -6.07 -1.81
C ILE A 156 -9.01 -4.67 -2.42
N LEU A 157 -9.88 -3.75 -1.99
CA LEU A 157 -9.79 -2.34 -2.39
C LEU A 157 -8.44 -1.75 -2.01
N TYR A 158 -7.94 -2.08 -0.82
CA TYR A 158 -6.61 -1.66 -0.36
C TYR A 158 -5.51 -2.09 -1.35
N ASN A 159 -5.48 -3.37 -1.72
CA ASN A 159 -4.43 -3.90 -2.61
C ASN A 159 -4.59 -3.42 -4.06
N ILE A 160 -5.82 -3.21 -4.54
CA ILE A 160 -6.05 -2.63 -5.87
C ILE A 160 -5.66 -1.16 -5.90
N SER A 161 -5.96 -0.38 -4.85
CA SER A 161 -5.50 1.01 -4.74
C SER A 161 -3.99 1.11 -4.79
N TYR A 162 -3.30 0.18 -4.13
CA TYR A 162 -1.85 0.13 -4.20
C TYR A 162 -1.34 -0.22 -5.62
N LEU A 163 -1.92 -1.23 -6.27
CA LEU A 163 -1.55 -1.57 -7.65
C LEU A 163 -1.84 -0.44 -8.64
N ASP A 164 -2.97 0.27 -8.49
CA ASP A 164 -3.33 1.44 -9.31
C ASP A 164 -2.19 2.46 -9.32
N THR A 165 -1.69 2.82 -8.14
CA THR A 165 -0.60 3.78 -8.01
C THR A 165 0.70 3.28 -8.63
N LEU A 166 1.08 2.01 -8.40
CA LEU A 166 2.26 1.45 -9.06
C LEU A 166 2.11 1.42 -10.58
N ALA A 167 0.91 1.10 -11.08
CA ALA A 167 0.61 1.08 -12.50
C ALA A 167 0.72 2.48 -13.12
N GLU A 168 0.20 3.52 -12.47
CA GLU A 168 0.35 4.90 -12.91
C GLU A 168 1.82 5.34 -12.90
N SER A 169 2.53 5.07 -11.80
CA SER A 169 3.94 5.44 -11.61
C SER A 169 4.86 4.83 -12.68
N PHE A 170 4.59 3.59 -13.07
CA PHE A 170 5.38 2.89 -14.09
C PHE A 170 4.78 2.98 -15.50
N ASN A 171 3.79 3.85 -15.73
CA ASN A 171 3.14 4.10 -17.01
C ASN A 171 2.38 2.90 -17.63
N TYR A 172 1.90 1.95 -16.82
CA TYR A 172 1.02 0.86 -17.26
C TYR A 172 -0.44 1.34 -17.36
N ARG A 173 -0.71 2.25 -18.31
CA ARG A 173 -2.01 2.95 -18.46
C ARG A 173 -3.23 2.02 -18.51
N LYS A 174 -3.12 0.88 -19.21
CA LYS A 174 -4.19 -0.13 -19.29
C LYS A 174 -4.49 -0.76 -17.93
N VAL A 175 -3.46 -1.09 -17.16
CA VAL A 175 -3.61 -1.68 -15.83
C VAL A 175 -4.20 -0.65 -14.87
N ALA A 176 -3.69 0.59 -14.86
CA ALA A 176 -4.26 1.67 -14.05
C ALA A 176 -5.74 1.90 -14.34
N HIS A 177 -6.14 1.90 -15.62
CA HIS A 177 -7.55 2.00 -15.99
C HIS A 177 -8.41 0.85 -15.43
N ILE A 178 -7.93 -0.40 -15.54
CA ILE A 178 -8.60 -1.57 -14.95
C ILE A 178 -8.70 -1.43 -13.43
N CYS A 179 -7.62 -1.00 -12.76
CA CYS A 179 -7.61 -0.78 -11.32
C CYS A 179 -8.68 0.25 -10.91
N LYS A 180 -8.82 1.37 -11.64
CA LYS A 180 -9.86 2.38 -11.36
C LYS A 180 -11.28 1.82 -11.45
N ILE A 181 -11.55 0.97 -12.44
CA ILE A 181 -12.85 0.29 -12.58
C ILE A 181 -13.09 -0.62 -11.36
N GLN A 182 -12.09 -1.44 -10.99
CA GLN A 182 -12.23 -2.36 -9.85
C GLN A 182 -12.35 -1.61 -8.53
N LYS A 183 -11.58 -0.52 -8.31
CA LYS A 183 -11.72 0.37 -7.15
C LYS A 183 -13.16 0.86 -7.02
N SER A 184 -13.74 1.42 -8.09
CA SER A 184 -15.11 1.91 -8.07
C SER A 184 -16.13 0.81 -7.72
N LYS A 185 -15.93 -0.41 -8.23
CA LYS A 185 -16.76 -1.58 -7.89
C LYS A 185 -16.71 -1.91 -6.40
N PHE A 186 -15.52 -2.01 -5.80
CA PHE A 186 -15.39 -2.35 -4.37
C PHE A 186 -15.82 -1.20 -3.45
N ILE A 187 -15.55 0.05 -3.84
CA ILE A 187 -16.10 1.24 -3.17
C ILE A 187 -17.63 1.15 -3.11
N ASN A 188 -18.29 0.85 -4.23
CA ASN A 188 -19.76 0.74 -4.25
C ASN A 188 -20.29 -0.38 -3.34
N ARG A 189 -19.57 -1.49 -3.21
CA ARG A 189 -19.93 -2.57 -2.28
C ARG A 189 -19.82 -2.11 -0.83
N ILE A 190 -18.71 -1.45 -0.46
CA ILE A 190 -18.50 -0.89 0.88
C ILE A 190 -19.58 0.15 1.20
N VAL A 191 -19.82 1.09 0.30
CA VAL A 191 -20.89 2.10 0.43
C VAL A 191 -22.25 1.43 0.68
N SER A 192 -22.55 0.35 -0.05
CA SER A 192 -23.81 -0.37 0.12
C SER A 192 -23.91 -1.08 1.47
N LEU A 193 -22.80 -1.58 2.03
CA LEU A 193 -22.77 -2.16 3.37
C LEU A 193 -23.06 -1.10 4.44
N ILE A 194 -22.41 0.06 4.34
CA ILE A 194 -22.57 1.17 5.29
C ILE A 194 -23.99 1.75 5.22
N VAL A 195 -24.52 1.99 4.02
CA VAL A 195 -25.89 2.51 3.86
C VAL A 195 -26.92 1.52 4.43
N LYS A 196 -26.68 0.21 4.30
CA LYS A 196 -27.57 -0.82 4.87
C LYS A 196 -27.47 -0.95 6.38
N SER A 197 -26.31 -0.69 7.00
CA SER A 197 -26.21 -0.72 8.47
C SER A 197 -26.87 0.48 9.15
N ASN A 198 -27.11 1.56 8.40
CA ASN A 198 -27.81 2.76 8.86
C ASN A 198 -29.35 2.68 8.73
N ASN A 199 -29.88 1.73 7.95
CA ASN A 199 -31.32 1.48 7.79
C ASN A 199 -31.78 0.33 8.68
#